data_AF-A0A938MBN0-F1
#
_entry.id   AF-A0A938MBN0-F1
#
_cell.length_a   1.000
_cell.length_b   1.000
_cell.length_c   1.000
_cell.angle_alpha   90.00
_cell.angle_beta   90.00
_cell.angle_gamma   90.00
#
_symmetry.space_group_name_H-M   'P 1'
#
loop_
_entity.id
_entity.type
_entity.pdbx_description
1 polymer ?
#
loop_
_entity_poly.entity_id
_entity_poly.type
_entity_poly.pdbx_seq_one_letter_code
_entity_poly.pdbx_strand_id
1 'polypeptide(L)' 'MRHRKTGRTLSRTSSHRMALRRAMANSLFTHERIVTTAAKAK' A
#
# COMPACT_ATOMS: atom_id res chain seq x y z
N MET A 1 10.75 20.24 -10.30
CA MET A 1 10.99 18.84 -10.71
C MET A 1 11.05 17.94 -9.48
N ARG A 2 10.39 16.78 -9.50
CA ARG A 2 10.48 15.80 -8.39
C ARG A 2 11.70 14.91 -8.59
N HIS A 3 12.85 15.31 -8.05
CA HIS A 3 14.06 14.50 -8.12
C HIS A 3 14.05 13.39 -7.06
N ARG A 4 14.37 12.15 -7.48
CA ARG A 4 14.61 10.97 -6.62
C ARG A 4 13.48 10.61 -5.64
N LYS A 5 12.22 11.00 -5.90
CA LYS A 5 11.10 10.58 -5.04
C LYS A 5 10.74 9.12 -5.31
N THR A 6 10.69 8.31 -4.26
CA THR A 6 10.34 6.89 -4.31
C THR A 6 8.96 6.64 -3.71
N GLY A 7 8.34 5.53 -4.12
CA GLY A 7 7.03 5.10 -3.62
C GLY A 7 5.82 5.73 -4.34
N ARG A 8 4.66 5.06 -4.20
CA ARG A 8 3.38 5.46 -4.81
C ARG A 8 2.51 6.22 -3.82
N THR A 9 1.87 7.30 -4.27
CA THR A 9 0.94 8.10 -3.45
C THR A 9 -0.43 7.45 -3.28
N LEU A 10 -0.80 6.53 -4.17
CA LEU A 10 -2.07 5.78 -4.15
C LEU A 10 -3.32 6.68 -4.00
N SER A 11 -3.24 7.92 -4.47
CA SER A 11 -4.26 8.97 -4.30
C SER A 11 -4.74 9.11 -2.84
N ARG A 12 -3.83 8.97 -1.88
CA ARG A 12 -4.11 8.95 -0.43
C ARG A 12 -3.15 9.86 0.32
N THR A 13 -3.60 10.37 1.48
CA THR A 13 -2.74 11.07 2.45
C THR A 13 -1.72 10.11 3.08
N SER A 14 -0.73 10.63 3.82
CA SER A 14 0.27 9.80 4.48
C SER A 14 -0.35 8.85 5.51
N SER A 15 -1.27 9.34 6.34
CA SER A 15 -1.98 8.56 7.35
C SER A 15 -2.79 7.41 6.72
N HIS A 16 -3.54 7.70 5.66
CA HIS A 16 -4.33 6.69 4.98
C HIS A 16 -3.44 5.64 4.28
N ARG A 17 -2.29 6.03 3.69
CA ARG A 17 -1.35 5.03 3.14
C ARG A 17 -0.79 4.10 4.22
N MET A 18 -0.48 4.63 5.41
CA MET A 18 0.01 3.83 6.52
C MET A 18 -1.06 2.83 7.00
N ALA A 19 -2.30 3.29 7.18
CA ALA A 19 -3.42 2.42 7.54
C ALA A 19 -3.69 1.33 6.48
N LEU A 20 -3.67 1.69 5.20
CA LEU A 20 -3.87 0.74 4.09
C LEU A 20 -2.83 -0.38 4.11
N ARG A 21 -1.54 -0.05 4.30
CA ARG A 21 -0.47 -1.06 4.34
C ARG A 21 -0.63 -2.02 5.53
N ARG A 22 -1.00 -1.49 6.71
CA ARG A 22 -1.26 -2.31 7.91
C ARG A 22 -2.43 -3.26 7.68
N ALA A 23 -3.53 -2.76 7.13
CA ALA A 23 -4.68 -3.59 6.81
C ALA A 23 -4.33 -4.71 5.80
N MET A 24 -3.61 -4.38 4.72
CA MET A 24 -3.19 -5.38 3.73
C MET A 24 -2.23 -6.42 4.32
N ALA A 25 -1.29 -6.02 5.17
CA ALA A 25 -0.39 -6.95 5.85
C ALA A 25 -1.17 -7.90 6.77
N ASN A 26 -2.08 -7.37 7.60
CA ASN A 26 -2.91 -8.18 8.48
C ASN A 26 -3.74 -9.20 7.69
N SER A 27 -4.44 -8.75 6.64
CA SER A 27 -5.23 -9.64 5.79
C SER A 27 -4.37 -10.69 5.09
N LEU A 28 -3.14 -10.36 4.70
CA LEU A 28 -2.21 -11.33 4.11
C LEU A 28 -1.81 -12.41 5.11
N PHE A 29 -1.53 -12.03 6.37
CA PHE A 29 -1.21 -13.01 7.40
C PHE A 29 -2.42 -13.86 7.82
N THR A 30 -3.63 -13.29 7.82
CA THR A 30 -4.84 -14.02 8.20
C THR A 30 -5.31 -14.99 7.11
N HIS A 31 -5.18 -14.63 5.84
CA HIS A 31 -5.77 -15.37 4.73
C HIS A 31 -4.73 -16.00 3.79
N GLU A 32 -3.44 -15.84 4.09
CA GLU A 32 -2.27 -16.34 3.33
C GLU A 32 -2.14 -15.81 1.89
N ARG A 33 -3.20 -15.23 1.34
CA ARG A 33 -3.27 -14.62 0.01
C ARG A 33 -4.34 -13.53 0.00
N ILE A 34 -4.02 -12.41 -0.66
CA ILE A 34 -4.97 -11.34 -0.94
C ILE A 34 -4.93 -10.95 -2.42
N VAL A 35 -6.07 -10.55 -2.96
CA VAL A 35 -6.18 -10.01 -4.32
C VAL A 35 -6.32 -8.49 -4.22
N THR A 36 -5.41 -7.75 -4.84
CA THR A 36 -5.42 -6.28 -4.84
C THR A 36 -4.82 -5.74 -6.15
N THR A 37 -4.90 -4.43 -6.37
CA THR A 37 -4.32 -3.79 -7.56
C THR A 37 -2.79 -3.91 -7.55
N ALA A 38 -2.16 -4.11 -8.71
CA ALA A 38 -0.70 -4.21 -8.81
C ALA A 38 0.06 -3.02 -8.19
N ALA A 39 -0.52 -1.81 -8.22
CA ALA A 39 0.06 -0.62 -7.60
C ALA A 39 0.08 -0.66 -6.06
N LYS A 40 -0.84 -1.40 -5.43
CA LYS A 40 -0.92 -1.58 -3.97
C LYS A 40 -0.11 -2.78 -3.49
N ALA A 41 0.06 -3.80 -4.35
CA ALA A 41 0.85 -5.00 -4.06
C ALA A 41 2.37 -4.78 -4.15
N LYS A 42 2.82 -3.83 -5.00
CA LYS A 42 4.23 -3.46 -5.20
C LYS A 42 4.63 -2.25 -4.35
#